data_AF-A0A7S1S471-F1
#
_entry.id   AF-A0A7S1S471-F1
#
_cell.length_a   1.000
_cell.length_b   1.000
_cell.length_c   1.000
_cell.angle_alpha   90.00
_cell.angle_beta   90.00
_cell.angle_gamma   90.00
#
_symmetry.space_group_name_H-M   'P 1'
#
loop_
_entity.id
_entity.type
_entity.pdbx_description
1 polymer ?
#
loop_
_entity_poly.entity_id
_entity_poly.type
_entity_poly.pdbx_seq_one_letter_code
_entity_poly.pdbx_strand_id
1 'polypeptide(L)'
;PHYRSQPLEYLTYLVSYGGERSLRRVLSDSLGLASSLQVMADENGAGTNFYMLFRLTPLGHEHPHMVMHTVFAYLAMARRVGVDQQLYSTLADAMRLQWDWAQPSGPSDTVQSFAERMPKVPREHLLLAARIDAQNASAVLSLLEMLRPDNMNAILVSPNAEQNSTFREQAREL
;
A
#
# COMPACT_ATOMS: atom_id res chain seq x y z
N PRO A 1 13.64 9.08 4.82
CA PRO A 1 13.53 10.54 5.11
C PRO A 1 12.11 11.04 5.43
N HIS A 2 11.17 10.15 5.77
CA HIS A 2 9.75 10.50 5.94
C HIS A 2 9.12 9.94 7.22
N TYR A 3 9.93 9.55 8.21
CA TYR A 3 9.46 8.88 9.44
C TYR A 3 8.45 9.69 10.26
N ARG A 4 8.47 11.04 10.16
CA ARG A 4 7.49 11.91 10.84
C ARG A 4 6.18 12.05 10.06
N SER A 5 6.21 11.86 8.74
CA SER A 5 5.05 12.03 7.87
C SER A 5 4.35 10.71 7.57
N GLN A 6 5.05 9.57 7.61
CA GLN A 6 4.51 8.24 7.26
C GLN A 6 3.66 8.23 5.97
N PRO A 7 4.16 8.76 4.83
CA PRO A 7 3.36 8.89 3.62
C PRO A 7 2.96 7.53 3.03
N LEU A 8 3.77 6.49 3.24
CA LEU A 8 3.41 5.13 2.88
C LEU A 8 2.22 4.62 3.69
N GLU A 9 2.08 4.97 4.96
CA GLU A 9 0.93 4.50 5.75
C GLU A 9 -0.37 5.14 5.32
N TYR A 10 -0.33 6.41 4.93
CA TYR A 10 -1.47 7.03 4.26
C TYR A 10 -1.84 6.27 2.98
N LEU A 11 -0.85 5.95 2.13
CA LEU A 11 -1.06 5.28 0.85
C LEU A 11 -1.57 3.83 1.04
N THR A 12 -0.98 3.10 1.98
CA THR A 12 -1.40 1.76 2.38
C THR A 12 -2.84 1.78 2.87
N TYR A 13 -3.21 2.72 3.75
CA TYR A 13 -4.58 2.85 4.23
C TYR A 13 -5.56 3.16 3.09
N LEU A 14 -5.22 4.11 2.22
CA LEU A 14 -6.06 4.50 1.09
C LEU A 14 -6.41 3.29 0.21
N VAL A 15 -5.41 2.52 -0.20
CA VAL A 15 -5.59 1.37 -1.11
C VAL A 15 -6.23 0.17 -0.39
N SER A 16 -5.90 -0.05 0.87
CA SER A 16 -6.44 -1.16 1.67
C SER A 16 -7.83 -0.90 2.25
N TYR A 17 -8.36 0.32 2.09
CA TYR A 17 -9.65 0.72 2.63
C TYR A 17 -10.74 -0.30 2.28
N GLY A 18 -11.48 -0.74 3.30
CA GLY A 18 -12.46 -1.83 3.17
C GLY A 18 -13.91 -1.38 3.08
N GLY A 19 -14.17 -0.07 3.12
CA GLY A 19 -15.51 0.52 3.17
C GLY A 19 -16.21 0.58 1.82
N GLU A 20 -17.29 1.35 1.77
CA GLU A 20 -18.06 1.52 0.54
C GLU A 20 -17.22 2.13 -0.58
N ARG A 21 -17.48 1.69 -1.81
CA ARG A 21 -16.79 2.15 -3.03
C ARG A 21 -15.27 1.97 -3.01
N SER A 22 -14.74 1.11 -2.12
CA SER A 22 -13.31 0.84 -2.09
C SER A 22 -12.88 -0.08 -3.23
N LEU A 23 -11.59 -0.01 -3.59
CA LEU A 23 -11.00 -0.88 -4.62
C LEU A 23 -11.30 -2.37 -4.36
N ARG A 24 -11.19 -2.79 -3.09
CA ARG A 24 -11.50 -4.16 -2.68
C ARG A 24 -12.94 -4.54 -3.02
N ARG A 25 -13.92 -3.71 -2.63
CA ARG A 25 -15.35 -3.98 -2.89
C ARG A 25 -15.71 -3.94 -4.37
N VAL A 26 -15.09 -3.07 -5.15
CA VAL A 26 -15.32 -3.05 -6.60
C VAL A 26 -14.82 -4.36 -7.22
N LEU A 27 -13.61 -4.78 -6.88
CA LEU A 27 -13.03 -6.02 -7.40
C LEU A 27 -13.77 -7.28 -6.93
N SER A 28 -14.26 -7.30 -5.69
CA SER A 28 -15.00 -8.45 -5.15
C SER A 28 -16.48 -8.44 -5.49
N ASP A 29 -17.20 -7.40 -5.05
CA ASP A 29 -18.66 -7.41 -4.99
C ASP A 29 -19.27 -6.99 -6.33
N SER A 30 -18.61 -6.07 -7.05
CA SER A 30 -19.15 -5.51 -8.30
C SER A 30 -18.67 -6.29 -9.52
N LEU A 31 -17.39 -6.65 -9.58
CA LEU A 31 -16.78 -7.29 -10.75
C LEU A 31 -16.52 -8.80 -10.56
N GLY A 32 -16.48 -9.29 -9.32
CA GLY A 32 -16.23 -10.71 -9.05
C GLY A 32 -14.84 -11.20 -9.48
N LEU A 33 -13.85 -10.31 -9.61
CA LEU A 33 -12.51 -10.62 -10.11
C LEU A 33 -11.53 -11.05 -9.00
N ALA A 34 -11.69 -10.55 -7.78
CA ALA A 34 -10.81 -10.90 -6.67
C ALA A 34 -11.57 -11.10 -5.36
N SER A 35 -11.14 -12.07 -4.57
CA SER A 35 -11.70 -12.40 -3.25
C SER A 35 -11.01 -11.65 -2.11
N SER A 36 -9.75 -11.24 -2.30
CA SER A 36 -9.00 -10.45 -1.32
C SER A 36 -7.99 -9.52 -1.99
N LEU A 37 -7.70 -8.42 -1.28
CA LEU A 37 -6.61 -7.48 -1.57
C LEU A 37 -5.80 -7.33 -0.28
N GLN A 38 -4.50 -7.56 -0.37
CA GLN A 38 -3.53 -7.24 0.67
C GLN A 38 -2.55 -6.20 0.12
N VAL A 39 -2.30 -5.16 0.92
CA VAL A 39 -1.36 -4.10 0.59
C VAL A 39 -0.20 -4.19 1.58
N MET A 40 1.02 -4.10 1.07
CA MET A 40 2.24 -4.06 1.87
C MET A 40 3.15 -2.99 1.30
N ALA A 41 3.91 -2.33 2.17
CA ALA A 41 4.94 -1.41 1.74
C ALA A 41 6.21 -1.70 2.54
N ASP A 42 7.36 -1.59 1.88
CA ASP A 42 8.65 -1.67 2.54
C ASP A 42 9.56 -0.52 2.14
N GLU A 43 10.41 -0.10 3.08
CA GLU A 43 11.47 0.87 2.83
C GLU A 43 12.80 0.25 3.28
N ASN A 44 13.69 0.03 2.32
CA ASN A 44 15.03 -0.48 2.56
C ASN A 44 16.10 0.40 1.87
N GLY A 45 17.37 0.03 2.01
CA GLY A 45 18.49 0.82 1.48
C GLY A 45 18.55 0.90 -0.06
N ALA A 46 17.85 0.00 -0.77
CA ALA A 46 17.79 -0.01 -2.23
C ALA A 46 16.61 0.80 -2.78
N GLY A 47 15.55 1.00 -2.00
CA GLY A 47 14.39 1.77 -2.40
C GLY A 47 13.16 1.48 -1.55
N THR A 48 12.02 1.93 -2.08
CA THR A 48 10.69 1.72 -1.50
C THR A 48 9.89 0.86 -2.45
N ASN A 49 9.35 -0.26 -1.97
CA ASN A 49 8.40 -1.05 -2.76
C ASN A 49 7.00 -0.95 -2.17
N PHE A 50 6.02 -0.96 -3.06
CA PHE A 50 4.61 -0.97 -2.73
C PHE A 50 3.95 -2.15 -3.43
N TYR A 51 3.47 -3.10 -2.65
CA TYR A 51 2.93 -4.37 -3.13
C TYR A 51 1.42 -4.40 -2.97
N MET A 52 0.73 -4.83 -4.03
CA MET A 52 -0.70 -5.13 -4.02
C MET A 52 -0.88 -6.59 -4.42
N LEU A 53 -1.33 -7.42 -3.48
CA LEU A 53 -1.52 -8.85 -3.67
C LEU A 53 -3.00 -9.15 -3.76
N PHE A 54 -3.41 -9.78 -4.85
CA PHE A 54 -4.79 -10.13 -5.12
C PHE A 54 -4.96 -11.64 -5.10
N ARG A 55 -6.00 -12.13 -4.39
CA ARG A 55 -6.46 -13.51 -4.56
C ARG A 55 -7.55 -13.53 -5.62
N LEU A 56 -7.17 -13.88 -6.84
CA LEU A 56 -8.08 -13.90 -7.98
C LEU A 56 -9.15 -14.99 -7.83
N THR A 57 -10.35 -14.69 -8.31
CA THR A 57 -11.39 -15.69 -8.57
C THR A 57 -11.08 -16.39 -9.91
N PRO A 58 -11.80 -17.48 -10.28
CA PRO A 58 -11.67 -18.04 -11.62
C PRO A 58 -11.85 -17.00 -12.73
N LEU A 59 -12.85 -16.11 -12.58
CA LEU A 59 -13.10 -15.02 -13.53
C LEU A 59 -11.93 -14.02 -13.60
N GLY A 60 -11.39 -13.61 -12.45
CA GLY A 60 -10.23 -12.70 -12.42
C GLY A 60 -8.96 -13.32 -12.99
N HIS A 61 -8.82 -14.64 -12.89
CA HIS A 61 -7.72 -15.37 -13.49
C HIS A 61 -7.85 -15.45 -15.02
N GLU A 62 -9.06 -15.54 -15.56
CA GLU A 62 -9.33 -15.46 -17.02
C GLU A 62 -9.15 -14.03 -17.56
N HIS A 63 -9.37 -13.02 -16.72
CA HIS A 63 -9.30 -11.60 -17.09
C HIS A 63 -8.37 -10.77 -16.18
N PRO A 64 -7.07 -11.09 -16.10
CA PRO A 64 -6.14 -10.39 -15.21
C PRO A 64 -5.93 -8.91 -15.58
N HIS A 65 -6.05 -8.57 -16.87
CA HIS A 65 -6.00 -7.17 -17.32
C HIS A 65 -7.14 -6.33 -16.72
N MET A 66 -8.34 -6.88 -16.55
CA MET A 66 -9.45 -6.14 -15.94
C MET A 66 -9.15 -5.75 -14.49
N VAL A 67 -8.43 -6.61 -13.75
CA VAL A 67 -7.97 -6.30 -12.38
C VAL A 67 -7.01 -5.11 -12.43
N MET A 68 -6.01 -5.15 -13.32
CA MET A 68 -5.03 -4.07 -13.47
C MET A 68 -5.68 -2.75 -13.90
N HIS A 69 -6.58 -2.78 -14.89
CA HIS A 69 -7.34 -1.60 -15.32
C HIS A 69 -8.14 -1.00 -14.16
N THR A 70 -8.79 -1.83 -13.35
CA THR A 70 -9.55 -1.37 -12.17
C THR A 70 -8.65 -0.72 -11.13
N VAL A 71 -7.48 -1.31 -10.86
CA VAL A 71 -6.47 -0.75 -9.95
C VAL A 71 -5.98 0.60 -10.45
N PHE A 72 -5.58 0.71 -11.71
CA PHE A 72 -5.07 1.97 -12.24
C PHE A 72 -6.13 3.04 -12.41
N ALA A 73 -7.39 2.68 -12.72
CA ALA A 73 -8.52 3.60 -12.69
C ALA A 73 -8.74 4.16 -11.27
N TYR A 74 -8.65 3.30 -10.24
CA TYR A 74 -8.73 3.73 -8.84
C TYR A 74 -7.57 4.67 -8.48
N LEU A 75 -6.33 4.33 -8.84
CA LEU A 75 -5.16 5.17 -8.57
C LEU A 75 -5.22 6.50 -9.33
N ALA A 76 -5.73 6.52 -10.56
CA ALA A 76 -5.93 7.77 -11.31
C ALA A 76 -6.97 8.68 -10.64
N MET A 77 -8.05 8.11 -10.13
CA MET A 77 -9.04 8.84 -9.34
C MET A 77 -8.42 9.38 -8.04
N ALA A 78 -7.63 8.57 -7.33
CA ALA A 78 -6.89 9.01 -6.14
C ALA A 78 -5.95 10.18 -6.45
N ARG A 79 -5.22 10.16 -7.56
CA ARG A 79 -4.34 11.28 -7.99
C ARG A 79 -5.14 12.55 -8.25
N ARG A 80 -6.32 12.42 -8.89
CA ARG A 80 -7.19 13.56 -9.21
C ARG A 80 -7.80 14.19 -7.96
N VAL A 81 -8.21 13.38 -6.99
CA VAL A 81 -8.77 13.87 -5.71
C VAL A 81 -7.67 14.47 -4.84
N GLY A 82 -6.48 13.87 -4.86
CA GLY A 82 -5.34 14.28 -4.07
C GLY A 82 -5.39 13.77 -2.64
N VAL A 83 -4.63 14.43 -1.75
CA VAL A 83 -4.51 14.04 -0.34
C VAL A 83 -5.65 14.65 0.46
N ASP A 84 -6.45 13.79 1.08
CA ASP A 84 -7.47 14.19 2.05
C ASP A 84 -6.80 14.48 3.41
N GLN A 85 -6.76 15.75 3.77
CA GLN A 85 -6.15 16.23 5.02
C GLN A 85 -6.92 15.77 6.26
N GLN A 86 -8.24 15.58 6.15
CA GLN A 86 -9.05 15.11 7.26
C GLN A 86 -8.77 13.63 7.51
N LEU A 87 -8.67 12.82 6.45
CA LEU A 87 -8.24 11.44 6.56
C LEU A 87 -6.83 11.34 7.17
N TYR A 88 -5.89 12.16 6.69
CA TYR A 88 -4.51 12.14 7.19
C TYR A 88 -4.46 12.49 8.69
N SER A 89 -5.26 13.46 9.12
CA SER A 89 -5.40 13.80 10.55
C SER A 89 -6.00 12.67 11.36
N THR A 90 -7.03 12.02 10.83
CA THR A 90 -7.66 10.86 11.48
C THR A 90 -6.68 9.70 11.65
N LEU A 91 -5.84 9.42 10.65
CA LEU A 91 -4.79 8.41 10.76
C LEU A 91 -3.73 8.79 11.80
N ALA A 92 -3.34 10.06 11.84
CA ALA A 92 -2.38 10.55 12.84
C ALA A 92 -2.92 10.35 14.26
N ASP A 93 -4.18 10.68 14.50
CA ASP A 93 -4.83 10.48 15.80
C ASP A 93 -4.95 9.00 16.16
N ALA A 94 -5.33 8.14 15.20
CA ALA A 94 -5.41 6.70 15.41
C ALA A 94 -4.05 6.08 15.76
N MET A 95 -2.99 6.46 15.04
CA MET A 95 -1.63 6.00 15.32
C MET A 95 -1.12 6.53 16.67
N ARG A 96 -1.50 7.77 17.04
CA ARG A 96 -1.18 8.31 18.37
C ARG A 96 -1.85 7.50 19.47
N LEU A 97 -3.13 7.15 19.31
CA LEU A 97 -3.83 6.29 20.28
C LEU A 97 -3.21 4.89 20.38
N GLN A 98 -2.85 4.29 19.26
CA GLN A 98 -2.16 3.00 19.24
C GLN A 98 -0.82 3.06 19.98
N TRP A 99 -0.10 4.18 19.86
CA TRP A 99 1.14 4.42 20.57
C TRP A 99 0.92 4.63 22.08
N ASP A 100 0.03 5.54 22.44
CA ASP A 100 -0.24 5.93 23.84
C ASP A 100 -0.73 4.73 24.68
N TRP A 101 -1.40 3.77 24.04
CA TRP A 101 -1.99 2.59 24.68
C TRP A 101 -1.37 1.27 24.20
N ALA A 102 -0.15 1.30 23.65
CA ALA A 102 0.54 0.10 23.17
C ALA A 102 0.79 -0.89 24.33
N GLN A 103 0.46 -2.16 24.10
CA GLN A 103 0.86 -3.23 25.01
C GLN A 103 2.38 -3.45 24.90
N PRO A 104 3.08 -3.74 26.02
CA PRO A 104 4.49 -4.09 25.97
C PRO A 104 4.73 -5.30 25.08
N SER A 105 5.60 -5.15 24.07
CA SER A 105 6.12 -6.27 23.27
C SER A 105 7.13 -7.09 24.06
N GLY A 106 7.42 -8.31 23.59
CA GLY A 106 8.48 -9.13 24.16
C GLY A 106 9.84 -8.40 24.13
N PRO A 107 10.76 -8.67 25.09
CA PRO A 107 12.06 -7.99 25.12
C PRO A 107 12.86 -8.15 23.81
N SER A 108 12.84 -9.35 23.21
CA SER A 108 13.54 -9.62 21.95
C SER A 108 12.99 -8.80 20.79
N ASP A 109 11.66 -8.77 20.63
CA ASP A 109 10.99 -8.00 19.57
C ASP A 109 11.26 -6.50 19.72
N THR A 110 11.28 -6.02 20.97
CA THR A 110 11.55 -4.63 21.31
C THR A 110 12.97 -4.23 20.91
N VAL A 111 13.96 -5.04 21.28
CA VAL A 111 15.37 -4.79 20.92
C VAL A 111 15.57 -4.85 19.41
N GLN A 112 14.97 -5.83 18.74
CA GLN A 112 15.01 -5.94 17.28
C GLN A 112 14.42 -4.69 16.61
N SER A 113 13.21 -4.28 17.00
CA SER A 113 12.56 -3.11 16.41
C SER A 113 13.37 -1.82 16.61
N PHE A 114 14.00 -1.65 17.77
CA PHE A 114 14.90 -0.51 17.98
C PHE A 114 16.15 -0.58 17.12
N ALA A 115 16.80 -1.74 17.00
CA ALA A 115 17.98 -1.91 16.16
C ALA A 115 17.68 -1.58 14.68
N GLU A 116 16.51 -1.97 14.17
CA GLU A 116 16.04 -1.66 12.82
C GLU A 116 15.78 -0.16 12.59
N ARG A 117 15.37 0.57 13.63
CA ARG A 117 15.05 2.01 13.57
C ARG A 117 16.27 2.92 13.78
N MET A 118 17.26 2.49 14.55
CA MET A 118 18.48 3.24 14.85
C MET A 118 19.18 3.88 13.63
N PRO A 119 19.35 3.20 12.48
CA PRO A 119 19.97 3.83 11.32
C PRO A 119 19.04 4.82 10.57
N LYS A 120 17.73 4.81 10.85
CA LYS A 120 16.71 5.55 10.10
C LYS A 120 16.20 6.80 10.82
N VAL A 121 16.31 6.84 12.16
CA VAL A 121 15.65 7.82 13.01
C VAL A 121 16.63 8.36 14.07
N PRO A 122 16.62 9.68 14.36
CA PRO A 122 17.40 10.24 15.47
C PRO A 122 17.09 9.56 16.80
N ARG A 123 18.08 9.48 17.70
CA ARG A 123 17.97 8.77 18.98
C ARG A 123 16.77 9.24 19.80
N GLU A 124 16.55 10.55 19.86
CA GLU A 124 15.47 11.21 20.58
C GLU A 124 14.07 10.83 20.07
N HIS A 125 13.97 10.31 18.84
CA HIS A 125 12.71 9.92 18.20
C HIS A 125 12.56 8.40 18.05
N LEU A 126 13.49 7.58 18.56
CA LEU A 126 13.45 6.11 18.39
C LEU A 126 12.16 5.47 18.91
N LEU A 127 11.67 6.00 20.03
CA LEU A 127 10.38 5.59 20.59
C LEU A 127 9.25 6.08 19.66
N LEU A 128 9.26 7.36 19.30
CA LEU A 128 8.16 8.03 18.61
C LEU A 128 8.04 7.69 17.11
N ALA A 129 8.97 6.93 16.54
CA ALA A 129 9.09 6.67 15.11
C ALA A 129 7.89 5.96 14.45
N ALA A 130 6.91 5.49 15.23
CA ALA A 130 5.75 4.72 14.75
C ALA A 130 4.46 5.57 14.65
N ARG A 131 4.56 6.91 14.56
CA ARG A 131 3.40 7.81 14.47
C ARG A 131 3.56 8.87 13.36
N ILE A 132 2.45 9.53 13.01
CA ILE A 132 2.46 10.71 12.13
C ILE A 132 2.53 11.97 13.02
N ASP A 133 3.66 12.67 12.96
CA ASP A 133 3.93 13.91 13.69
C ASP A 133 3.88 15.17 12.83
N ALA A 134 4.13 15.03 11.53
CA ALA A 134 4.17 16.14 10.59
C ALA A 134 3.67 15.66 9.23
N GLN A 135 2.40 15.90 8.93
CA GLN A 135 1.80 15.51 7.66
C GLN A 135 2.56 16.14 6.50
N ASN A 136 2.78 15.36 5.44
CA ASN A 136 3.42 15.85 4.22
C ASN A 136 2.65 15.35 3.00
N ALA A 137 1.67 16.14 2.57
CA ALA A 137 0.86 15.83 1.40
C ALA A 137 1.70 15.68 0.12
N SER A 138 2.76 16.49 -0.03
CA SER A 138 3.63 16.42 -1.20
C SER A 138 4.38 15.09 -1.29
N ALA A 139 4.78 14.53 -0.15
CA ALA A 139 5.43 13.21 -0.10
C ALA A 139 4.44 12.10 -0.49
N VAL A 140 3.20 12.16 -0.01
CA VAL A 140 2.14 11.22 -0.42
C VAL A 140 1.87 11.31 -1.91
N LEU A 141 1.69 12.52 -2.45
CA LEU A 141 1.46 12.73 -3.89
C LEU A 141 2.64 12.24 -4.72
N SER A 142 3.86 12.48 -4.28
CA SER A 142 5.07 12.00 -4.99
C SER A 142 5.08 10.47 -5.10
N LEU A 143 4.72 9.75 -4.02
CA LEU A 143 4.61 8.29 -4.05
C LEU A 143 3.46 7.82 -4.94
N LEU A 144 2.30 8.48 -4.87
CA LEU A 144 1.12 8.15 -5.68
C LEU A 144 1.38 8.37 -7.19
N GLU A 145 2.20 9.36 -7.54
CA GLU A 145 2.68 9.60 -8.90
C GLU A 145 3.63 8.51 -9.40
N MET A 146 4.32 7.79 -8.52
CA MET A 146 5.17 6.65 -8.91
C MET A 146 4.38 5.37 -9.16
N LEU A 147 3.15 5.25 -8.66
CA LEU A 147 2.29 4.08 -8.87
C LEU A 147 1.66 4.11 -10.27
N ARG A 148 2.46 3.87 -11.32
CA ARG A 148 2.04 3.90 -12.73
C ARG A 148 2.31 2.57 -13.44
N PRO A 149 1.62 2.27 -14.56
CA PRO A 149 1.86 1.05 -15.33
C PRO A 149 3.30 0.89 -15.82
N ASP A 150 3.97 1.98 -16.19
CA ASP A 150 5.36 1.99 -16.64
C ASP A 150 6.38 1.78 -15.50
N ASN A 151 5.94 1.90 -14.25
CA ASN A 151 6.76 1.73 -13.04
C ASN A 151 6.21 0.58 -12.15
N MET A 152 5.70 -0.48 -12.77
CA MET A 152 5.22 -1.67 -12.05
C MET A 152 5.94 -2.95 -12.47
N ASN A 153 5.96 -3.92 -11.56
CA ASN A 153 6.22 -5.32 -11.87
C ASN A 153 4.95 -6.13 -11.59
N ALA A 154 4.47 -6.86 -12.60
CA ALA A 154 3.27 -7.67 -12.49
C ALA A 154 3.61 -9.17 -12.54
N ILE A 155 3.07 -9.95 -11.60
CA ILE A 155 3.30 -11.40 -11.50
C ILE A 155 1.95 -12.09 -11.37
N LEU A 156 1.64 -12.96 -12.34
CA LEU A 156 0.49 -13.85 -12.29
C LEU A 156 0.96 -15.25 -11.91
N VAL A 157 0.53 -15.73 -10.74
CA VAL A 157 0.86 -17.07 -10.25
C VAL A 157 -0.29 -18.01 -10.57
N SER A 158 -0.02 -19.03 -11.40
CA SER A 158 -0.98 -20.05 -11.80
C SER A 158 -0.31 -21.43 -11.84
N PRO A 159 -1.02 -22.51 -11.45
CA PRO A 159 -0.53 -23.87 -11.64
C PRO A 159 -0.23 -24.23 -13.11
N ASN A 160 -0.95 -23.63 -14.06
CA ASN A 160 -0.87 -23.92 -15.50
C ASN A 160 -0.19 -22.78 -16.27
N ALA A 161 1.06 -22.48 -15.92
CA ALA A 161 1.79 -21.31 -16.44
C ALA A 161 2.04 -21.32 -17.96
N GLU A 162 2.01 -22.48 -18.62
CA GLU A 162 2.33 -22.62 -20.05
C GLU A 162 1.33 -21.95 -21.01
N GLN A 163 0.13 -21.55 -20.55
CA GLN A 163 -0.87 -20.85 -21.39
C GLN A 163 -0.86 -19.31 -21.25
N ASN A 164 0.06 -18.73 -20.49
CA ASN A 164 -0.01 -17.32 -20.08
C ASN A 164 0.88 -16.33 -20.85
N SER A 165 1.34 -16.64 -22.07
CA SER A 165 2.07 -15.67 -22.92
C SER A 165 1.27 -14.38 -23.12
N THR A 166 -0.05 -14.48 -23.16
CA THR A 166 -1.00 -13.36 -23.31
C THR A 166 -0.94 -12.33 -22.17
N PHE A 167 -0.63 -12.74 -20.94
CA PHE A 167 -0.59 -11.81 -19.80
C PHE A 167 0.56 -10.79 -19.94
N ARG A 168 1.72 -11.24 -20.45
CA ARG A 168 2.87 -10.34 -20.68
C ARG A 168 2.57 -9.28 -21.73
N GLU A 169 1.81 -9.62 -22.76
CA GLU A 169 1.43 -8.69 -23.82
C GLU A 169 0.39 -7.69 -23.31
N GLN A 170 -0.67 -8.18 -22.64
CA GLN A 170 -1.71 -7.33 -22.05
C GLN A 170 -1.14 -6.35 -21.01
N ALA A 171 -0.15 -6.78 -20.22
CA ALA A 171 0.50 -5.90 -19.25
C ALA A 171 1.32 -4.77 -19.90
N ARG A 172 1.72 -4.90 -21.17
CA ARG A 172 2.45 -3.87 -21.93
C ARG A 172 1.54 -2.84 -22.61
N GLU A 173 0.26 -3.15 -22.77
CA GLU A 173 -0.74 -2.27 -23.43
C GLU A 173 -1.44 -1.31 -22.46
N LEU A 174 -1.14 -1.43 -21.16
CA LEU A 174 -1.59 -0.58 -20.06
C LEU A 174 -0.83 0.75 -19.97
#